data_AF-A0A6G0VPH1-F1
#
_entry.id   AF-A0A6G0VPH1-F1
#
_cell.length_a   1.000
_cell.length_b   1.000
_cell.length_c   1.000
_cell.angle_alpha   90.00
_cell.angle_beta   90.00
_cell.angle_gamma   90.00
#
_symmetry.space_group_name_H-M   'P 1'
#
loop_
_entity.id
_entity.type
_entity.pdbx_description
1 polymer ?
#
loop_
_entity_poly.entity_id
_entity_poly.type
_entity_poly.pdbx_seq_one_letter_code
_entity_poly.pdbx_strand_id
1 'polypeptide(L)'
;IVLAQLVIKAICLLEGIGAIFNGVVSDGASTNRKLWAELGISGQKGQVKNCFEHPLKNNKKVFMFSDAPHLIKNVRNRLYNKKSLRESPEKPFIRWSHYVDVYMNDIARNSNSPTKVRPKITPRHIAPDNFAKM
;
A
#
# COMPACT_ATOMS: atom_id res chain seq x y z
N ILE A 1 2.65 22.12 -6.47
CA ILE A 1 2.95 22.73 -7.78
C ILE A 1 4.42 22.47 -8.09
N VAL A 2 5.34 22.87 -7.20
CA VAL A 2 6.79 22.62 -7.36
C VAL A 2 7.12 21.14 -7.63
N LEU A 3 6.58 20.19 -6.85
CA LEU A 3 6.89 18.77 -7.02
C LEU A 3 6.39 18.22 -8.37
N ALA A 4 5.18 18.57 -8.81
CA ALA A 4 4.66 18.16 -10.12
C ALA A 4 5.52 18.68 -11.27
N GLN A 5 5.96 19.93 -11.21
CA GLN A 5 6.87 20.51 -12.20
C GLN A 5 8.22 19.78 -12.24
N LEU A 6 8.78 19.43 -11.07
CA LEU A 6 10.03 18.67 -10.99
C LEU A 6 9.89 17.27 -11.59
N VAL A 7 8.79 16.55 -11.30
CA VAL A 7 8.54 15.23 -11.88
C VAL A 7 8.39 15.32 -13.40
N ILE A 8 7.62 16.28 -13.92
CA ILE A 8 7.45 16.48 -15.36
C ILE A 8 8.80 16.80 -16.01
N LYS A 9 9.60 17.69 -15.41
CA LYS A 9 10.94 18.02 -15.92
C LYS A 9 11.86 16.80 -15.96
N ALA A 10 11.83 15.96 -14.92
CA ALA A 10 12.61 14.73 -14.88
C ALA A 10 12.20 13.76 -16.00
N ILE A 11 10.88 13.60 -16.23
CA ILE A 11 10.36 12.78 -17.34
C ILE A 11 10.89 13.30 -18.69
N CYS A 12 10.82 14.61 -18.92
CA CYS A 12 11.30 15.21 -20.16
C CYS A 12 12.81 14.99 -20.39
N LEU A 13 13.62 15.13 -19.33
CA LEU A 13 15.06 14.92 -19.40
C LEU A 13 15.42 13.45 -19.68
N LEU A 14 14.74 12.50 -19.03
CA LEU A 14 14.94 11.07 -19.25
C LEU A 14 14.59 10.65 -20.68
N GLU A 15 13.46 11.12 -21.19
CA GLU A 15 13.06 10.84 -22.58
C GLU A 15 13.99 11.52 -23.60
N GLY A 16 14.53 12.70 -23.28
CA GLY A 16 15.50 13.41 -24.11
C GLY A 16 16.81 12.65 -24.35
N ILE A 17 17.22 11.79 -23.40
CA ILE A 17 18.40 10.91 -23.54
C ILE A 17 18.03 9.52 -24.09
N GLY A 18 16.78 9.31 -24.51
CA GLY A 18 16.30 8.05 -25.11
C GLY A 18 15.77 7.02 -24.10
N ALA A 19 15.67 7.35 -22.81
CA ALA A 19 15.04 6.44 -21.85
C ALA A 19 13.51 6.36 -22.07
N ILE A 20 12.94 5.18 -21.92
CA ILE A 20 11.49 4.96 -22.07
C ILE A 20 10.84 5.10 -20.70
N PHE A 21 10.05 6.15 -20.51
CA PHE A 21 9.34 6.39 -19.27
C PHE A 21 7.90 5.86 -19.34
N ASN A 22 7.49 5.00 -18.41
CA ASN A 22 6.15 4.40 -18.39
C ASN A 22 5.33 4.77 -17.14
N GLY A 23 5.98 5.13 -16.03
CA GLY A 23 5.25 5.42 -14.82
C GLY A 23 6.12 5.85 -13.65
N VAL A 24 5.43 6.32 -12.60
CA VAL A 24 6.01 6.76 -11.34
C VAL A 24 5.48 5.85 -10.23
N VAL A 25 6.36 5.44 -9.32
CA VAL A 25 5.97 4.78 -8.07
C VAL A 25 6.24 5.76 -6.93
N SER A 26 5.27 5.97 -6.04
CA SER A 26 5.47 6.79 -4.83
C SER A 26 4.79 6.19 -3.61
N ASP A 27 5.27 6.56 -2.43
CA ASP A 27 4.57 6.28 -1.18
C ASP A 27 3.28 7.11 -1.06
N GLY A 28 2.57 6.88 0.05
CA GLY A 28 1.33 7.59 0.39
C GLY A 28 1.52 8.87 1.22
N ALA A 29 2.71 9.48 1.25
CA ALA A 29 2.95 10.73 1.99
C ALA A 29 2.04 11.87 1.49
N SER A 30 1.74 12.85 2.36
CA SER A 30 0.84 13.97 2.03
C SER A 30 1.32 14.78 0.82
N THR A 31 2.63 14.98 0.70
CA THR A 31 3.28 15.65 -0.44
C THR A 31 3.08 14.88 -1.75
N ASN A 32 3.24 13.56 -1.74
CA ASN A 32 3.02 12.70 -2.89
C ASN A 32 1.54 12.63 -3.28
N ARG A 33 0.62 12.57 -2.30
CA ARG A 33 -0.82 12.67 -2.58
C ARG A 33 -1.20 14.00 -3.24
N LYS A 34 -0.55 15.09 -2.85
CA LYS A 34 -0.74 16.40 -3.50
C LYS A 34 -0.21 16.41 -4.94
N LEU A 35 0.96 15.82 -5.19
CA LEU A 35 1.47 15.60 -6.55
C LEU A 35 0.47 14.83 -7.42
N TRP A 36 -0.10 13.74 -6.89
CA TRP A 36 -1.10 12.94 -7.61
C TRP A 36 -2.32 13.79 -7.98
N ALA A 37 -2.86 14.54 -7.03
CA ALA A 37 -4.00 15.43 -7.29
C ALA A 37 -3.67 16.52 -8.33
N GLU A 38 -2.47 17.09 -8.29
CA GLU A 38 -2.01 18.09 -9.27
C GLU A 38 -1.87 17.52 -10.68
N LEU A 39 -1.52 16.23 -10.82
CA LEU A 39 -1.51 15.50 -12.10
C LEU A 39 -2.90 14.97 -12.49
N GLY A 40 -3.95 15.30 -11.73
CA GLY A 40 -5.32 14.87 -11.97
C GLY A 40 -5.54 13.37 -11.71
N ILE A 41 -4.73 12.75 -10.86
CA ILE A 41 -4.79 11.34 -10.49
C ILE A 41 -5.75 11.19 -9.31
N SER A 42 -6.67 10.23 -9.42
CA SER A 42 -7.73 10.00 -8.44
C SER A 42 -7.96 8.51 -8.22
N GLY A 43 -8.06 8.11 -6.95
CA GLY A 43 -8.43 6.76 -6.52
C GLY A 43 -9.90 6.65 -6.08
N GLN A 44 -10.77 7.58 -6.48
CA GLN A 44 -12.18 7.54 -6.07
C GLN A 44 -12.87 6.28 -6.58
N LYS A 45 -13.66 5.63 -5.71
CA LYS A 45 -14.37 4.39 -6.04
C LYS A 45 -15.33 4.64 -7.21
N GLY A 46 -15.17 3.85 -8.28
CA GLY A 46 -15.96 3.99 -9.51
C GLY A 46 -15.48 5.07 -10.48
N GLN A 47 -14.47 5.88 -10.11
CA GLN A 47 -13.90 6.94 -10.94
C GLN A 47 -12.37 6.96 -10.82
N VAL A 48 -11.75 5.80 -11.06
CA VAL A 48 -10.30 5.65 -10.95
C VAL A 48 -9.63 6.31 -12.16
N LYS A 49 -8.75 7.27 -11.89
CA LYS A 49 -7.85 7.86 -12.86
C LYS A 49 -6.42 7.69 -12.36
N ASN A 50 -5.70 6.73 -12.95
CA ASN A 50 -4.36 6.33 -12.53
C ASN A 50 -3.25 6.76 -13.50
N CYS A 51 -3.56 7.59 -14.49
CA CYS A 51 -2.60 8.04 -15.50
C CYS A 51 -2.87 9.46 -15.97
N PHE A 52 -1.83 10.07 -16.55
CA PHE A 52 -1.88 11.35 -17.25
C PHE A 52 -1.14 11.23 -18.60
N GLU A 53 -1.34 12.23 -19.47
CA GLU A 53 -0.72 12.26 -20.80
C GLU A 53 0.78 12.51 -20.72
N HIS A 54 1.55 11.83 -21.56
CA HIS A 54 3.00 11.97 -21.58
C HIS A 54 3.40 13.37 -22.09
N PRO A 55 4.27 14.12 -21.37
CA PRO A 55 4.52 15.53 -21.66
C PRO A 55 5.18 15.81 -23.02
N LEU A 56 5.83 14.80 -23.63
CA LEU A 56 6.54 14.93 -24.91
C LEU A 56 6.00 14.04 -26.04
N LYS A 57 5.11 13.08 -25.75
CA LYS A 57 4.72 12.03 -26.71
C LYS A 57 3.21 11.94 -26.79
N ASN A 58 2.65 12.29 -27.93
CA ASN A 58 1.22 12.13 -28.18
C ASN A 58 0.82 10.66 -28.06
N ASN A 59 -0.39 10.41 -27.55
CA ASN A 59 -0.98 9.09 -27.33
C ASN A 59 -0.21 8.15 -26.37
N LYS A 60 0.83 8.63 -25.68
CA LYS A 60 1.50 7.88 -24.61
C LYS A 60 0.97 8.35 -23.26
N LYS A 61 0.81 7.41 -22.32
CA LYS A 61 0.35 7.67 -20.96
C LYS A 61 1.47 7.38 -19.96
N VAL A 62 1.49 8.14 -18.89
CA VAL A 62 2.33 7.90 -17.72
C VAL A 62 1.44 7.42 -16.59
N PHE A 63 1.73 6.24 -16.06
CA PHE A 63 0.96 5.61 -14.99
C PHE A 63 1.52 5.95 -13.61
N MET A 64 0.64 6.13 -12.64
CA MET A 64 0.99 6.45 -11.25
C MET A 64 0.64 5.26 -10.38
N PHE A 65 1.64 4.73 -9.68
CA PHE A 65 1.53 3.55 -8.84
C PHE A 65 1.88 3.89 -7.39
N SER A 66 1.15 3.28 -6.47
CA SER A 66 1.49 3.37 -5.06
C SER A 66 2.45 2.24 -4.68
N ASP A 67 3.33 2.50 -3.73
CA ASP A 67 4.15 1.47 -3.09
C ASP A 67 3.26 0.42 -2.39
N ALA A 68 3.12 -0.74 -3.03
CA ALA A 68 2.27 -1.84 -2.58
C ALA A 68 2.68 -2.40 -1.20
N PRO A 69 3.97 -2.66 -0.90
CA PRO A 69 4.41 -2.97 0.47
C PRO A 69 3.91 -1.97 1.52
N HIS A 70 4.02 -0.67 1.24
CA HIS A 70 3.55 0.37 2.16
C HIS A 70 2.03 0.34 2.37
N LEU A 71 1.25 0.04 1.33
CA LEU A 71 -0.21 -0.12 1.46
C LEU A 71 -0.59 -1.27 2.39
N ILE A 72 0.04 -2.45 2.22
CA ILE A 72 -0.24 -3.62 3.07
C ILE A 72 0.13 -3.33 4.52
N LYS A 73 1.30 -2.73 4.74
CA LYS A 73 1.74 -2.26 6.07
C LYS A 73 0.73 -1.32 6.71
N ASN A 74 0.23 -0.33 5.96
CA ASN A 74 -0.73 0.65 6.48
C ASN A 74 -2.04 -0.01 6.88
N VAL A 75 -2.56 -0.96 6.09
CA VAL A 75 -3.76 -1.75 6.43
C VAL A 75 -3.54 -2.55 7.71
N ARG A 76 -2.41 -3.27 7.82
CA ARG A 76 -2.03 -4.01 9.02
C ARG A 76 -1.95 -3.09 10.24
N ASN A 77 -1.22 -1.98 10.15
CA ASN A 77 -1.02 -1.05 11.25
C ASN A 77 -2.34 -0.38 11.67
N ARG A 78 -3.21 -0.03 10.71
CA ARG A 78 -4.58 0.43 11.00
C ARG A 78 -5.31 -0.66 11.79
N LEU A 79 -5.36 -1.89 11.30
CA LEU A 79 -6.07 -2.97 11.98
C LEU A 79 -5.53 -3.20 13.39
N TYR A 80 -4.21 -3.21 13.57
CA TYR A 80 -3.57 -3.35 14.87
C TYR A 80 -3.92 -2.20 15.82
N ASN A 81 -3.89 -0.95 15.36
CA ASN A 81 -4.12 0.22 16.22
C ASN A 81 -5.59 0.41 16.59
N LYS A 82 -6.50 0.17 15.64
CA LYS A 82 -7.94 0.41 15.80
C LYS A 82 -8.76 -0.86 16.07
N LYS A 83 -8.10 -2.02 16.10
CA LYS A 83 -8.60 -3.35 16.46
C LYS A 83 -9.71 -3.94 15.58
N SER A 84 -10.39 -3.17 14.72
CA SER A 84 -11.44 -3.71 13.85
C SER A 84 -11.63 -2.93 12.54
N LEU A 85 -11.70 -3.59 11.39
CA LEU A 85 -12.04 -3.01 10.09
C LEU A 85 -13.23 -3.73 9.45
N ARG A 86 -13.93 -3.09 8.52
CA ARG A 86 -14.96 -3.73 7.69
C ARG A 86 -14.87 -3.17 6.28
N GLU A 87 -15.20 -3.99 5.30
CA GLU A 87 -15.22 -3.60 3.89
C GLU A 87 -16.43 -2.72 3.56
N SER A 88 -17.61 -3.10 4.06
CA SER A 88 -18.86 -2.40 3.87
C SER A 88 -19.75 -2.53 5.11
N PRO A 89 -20.81 -1.73 5.27
CA PRO A 89 -21.72 -1.82 6.40
C PRO A 89 -22.40 -3.18 6.57
N GLU A 90 -22.61 -3.90 5.47
CA GLU A 90 -23.32 -5.18 5.41
C GLU A 90 -22.42 -6.37 5.82
N LYS A 91 -21.09 -6.19 5.77
CA LYS A 91 -20.12 -7.24 6.08
C LYS A 91 -19.68 -7.19 7.54
N PRO A 92 -19.41 -8.35 8.17
CA PRO A 92 -18.94 -8.40 9.54
C PRO A 92 -17.56 -7.75 9.70
N PHE A 93 -17.26 -7.32 10.92
CA PHE A 93 -15.96 -6.76 11.25
C PHE A 93 -14.86 -7.83 11.23
N ILE A 94 -13.76 -7.51 10.58
CA ILE A 94 -12.47 -8.18 10.73
C ILE A 94 -11.80 -7.57 11.97
N ARG A 95 -11.60 -8.38 13.02
CA ARG A 95 -11.03 -7.93 14.29
C ARG A 95 -9.61 -8.46 14.48
N TRP A 96 -8.77 -7.69 15.17
CA TRP A 96 -7.43 -8.12 15.55
C TRP A 96 -7.47 -9.36 16.46
N SER A 97 -8.51 -9.48 17.30
CA SER A 97 -8.72 -10.65 18.16
C SER A 97 -8.75 -11.95 17.37
N HIS A 98 -9.34 -11.98 16.17
CA HIS A 98 -9.35 -13.18 15.33
C HIS A 98 -7.92 -13.70 15.06
N TYR A 99 -6.93 -12.81 14.88
CA TYR A 99 -5.54 -13.21 14.66
C TYR A 99 -4.87 -13.71 15.94
N VAL A 100 -5.18 -13.07 17.08
CA VAL A 100 -4.72 -13.46 18.43
C VAL A 100 -5.28 -14.84 18.79
N ASP A 101 -6.57 -15.07 18.60
CA ASP A 101 -7.26 -16.31 18.96
C ASP A 101 -6.68 -17.48 18.18
N VAL A 102 -6.50 -17.33 16.86
CA VAL A 102 -5.85 -18.38 16.06
C VAL A 102 -4.40 -18.58 16.52
N TYR A 103 -3.73 -17.57 17.08
CA TYR A 103 -2.34 -17.71 17.59
C TYR A 103 -2.29 -18.47 18.89
N MET A 104 -3.13 -18.11 19.84
CA MET A 104 -3.25 -18.81 21.10
C MET A 104 -3.69 -20.26 20.89
N ASN A 105 -4.62 -20.50 19.97
CA ASN A 105 -5.05 -21.86 19.63
C ASN A 105 -3.93 -22.69 18.98
N ASP A 106 -3.10 -22.11 18.10
CA ASP A 106 -2.01 -22.86 17.43
C ASP A 106 -0.87 -23.21 18.42
N ILE A 107 -0.56 -22.32 19.37
CA ILE A 107 0.48 -22.58 20.39
C ILE A 107 -0.01 -23.49 21.52
N ALA A 108 -1.31 -23.53 21.81
CA ALA A 108 -1.90 -24.40 22.84
C ALA A 108 -2.03 -25.87 22.40
N ARG A 109 -1.76 -26.18 21.11
CA ARG A 109 -1.80 -27.55 20.60
C ARG A 109 -0.75 -28.41 21.29
N ASN A 110 -1.15 -29.62 21.65
CA ASN A 110 -0.33 -30.59 22.37
C ASN A 110 0.91 -30.99 21.52
N SER A 111 2.05 -31.22 22.18
CA SER A 111 3.38 -31.45 21.57
C SER A 111 3.47 -32.69 20.66
N ASN A 112 2.46 -33.57 20.70
CA ASN A 112 2.39 -34.76 19.86
C ASN A 112 2.06 -34.48 18.38
N SER A 113 1.74 -33.24 18.01
CA SER A 113 1.55 -32.82 16.62
C SER A 113 2.63 -31.79 16.25
N PRO A 114 3.73 -32.20 15.59
CA PRO A 114 4.86 -31.31 15.32
C PRO A 114 4.54 -30.22 14.27
N THR A 115 3.41 -30.33 13.57
CA THR A 115 3.01 -29.40 12.52
C THR A 115 2.12 -28.28 13.07
N LYS A 116 2.71 -27.08 13.15
CA LYS A 116 1.94 -25.85 13.40
C LYS A 116 1.08 -25.52 12.17
N VAL A 117 -0.14 -25.05 12.40
CA VAL A 117 -1.00 -24.54 11.33
C VAL A 117 -0.38 -23.25 10.75
N ARG A 118 0.30 -22.45 11.58
CA ARG A 118 0.90 -21.17 11.15
C ARG A 118 2.35 -21.03 11.60
N PRO A 119 3.28 -21.80 10.99
CA PRO A 119 4.68 -21.83 11.41
C PRO A 119 5.43 -20.49 11.23
N LYS A 120 4.92 -19.59 10.36
CA LYS A 120 5.53 -18.29 10.07
C LYS A 120 5.04 -17.16 10.98
N ILE A 121 3.96 -17.38 11.76
CA ILE A 121 3.40 -16.34 12.64
C ILE A 121 4.09 -16.45 14.00
N THR A 122 4.69 -15.35 14.42
CA THR A 122 5.45 -15.24 15.67
C THR A 122 4.79 -14.22 16.61
N PRO A 123 5.17 -14.16 17.91
CA PRO A 123 4.65 -13.13 18.82
C PRO A 123 4.77 -11.70 18.27
N ARG A 124 5.85 -11.40 17.53
CA ARG A 124 6.08 -10.08 16.90
C ARG A 124 5.06 -9.72 15.81
N HIS A 125 4.41 -10.71 15.20
CA HIS A 125 3.32 -10.46 14.24
C HIS A 125 1.99 -10.11 14.95
N ILE A 126 1.80 -10.59 16.19
CA ILE A 126 0.59 -10.38 17.00
C ILE A 126 0.69 -9.11 17.85
N ALA A 127 1.89 -8.81 18.34
CA ALA A 127 2.24 -7.61 19.08
C ALA A 127 3.47 -6.93 18.44
N PRO A 128 3.29 -6.26 17.28
CA PRO A 128 4.38 -5.58 16.60
C PRO A 128 4.90 -4.41 17.43
N ASP A 129 6.20 -4.46 17.73
CA ASP A 129 6.96 -3.34 18.29
C ASP A 129 7.24 -2.26 17.23
N ASN A 130 7.93 -1.18 17.60
CA ASN A 130 8.18 -0.07 16.69
C ASN A 130 9.08 -0.45 15.50
N PHE A 131 9.96 -1.44 15.66
CA PHE A 131 10.81 -1.94 14.57
C PHE A 131 10.01 -2.84 13.62
N ALA A 132 9.12 -3.69 14.15
CA ALA A 132 8.28 -4.60 13.40
C ALA A 132 7.08 -3.89 12.69
N LYS A 133 6.81 -2.63 13.04
CA LYS A 133 5.78 -1.81 12.39
C LYS A 133 6.22 -1.25 11.03
N MET A 134 7.51 -1.25 10.71
CA MET A 134 8.06 -0.69 9.47
C MET A 134 8.09 -1.66 8.30
#